data_AF-A0A074XLC8-F1
#
_entry.id   AF-A0A074XLC8-F1
#
_cell.length_a   1.000
_cell.length_b   1.000
_cell.length_c   1.000
_cell.angle_alpha   90.00
_cell.angle_beta   90.00
_cell.angle_gamma   90.00
#
_symmetry.space_group_name_H-M   'P 1'
#
loop_
_entity.id
_entity.type
_entity.pdbx_description
1 polymer ?
#
loop_
_entity_poly.entity_id
_entity_poly.type
_entity_poly.pdbx_seq_one_letter_code
_entity_poly.pdbx_strand_id
1 'polypeptide(L)'
;MRSLAILAPLCGLGLAAPAAEITPTPVPTNVNNGLLGGVVSDLSNVLAGVGNGDIAGQDAWSSISSAVQTVTATTTPVAAASAIESLASIYSARPSANAFEYAASLVAEGLTSSDMSSVLGSIDGNGTADVNKRGLLDLDLTANSMNNKNPRNPSRSVYPQKACGDAPYTVDEATLRAAIHIPSGFTYGAKPPVILMPGTGNTGFETFQGNFIPALKGQSYADAVWLNVPGSLLDDSQTNSEFIAYAINYISSIASRNVSVIAWSQGNINTQWAFKYWPSARRVTTTHIAISPDYAGTTMVPLICPEGLPCPLSVLQQRYLGASNFITTLRSENGDSAYVPTTTLYSSNFDLIVQPQQGTGASAFLLDARNVGVTNNEVQTICAGTVAGGFWTHESMLINSLTFALAKDALINGGPGRVSRIALKTVCNQPLTPGLGLAELLLTENSLLIGLAKIITTPLKATTEPATRAYVNVMPACDV
;
A
#
# COMPACT_ATOMS: atom_id res chain seq x y z
N MET A 1 -26.63 43.78 -57.28
CA MET A 1 -26.98 42.94 -56.12
C MET A 1 -25.73 42.16 -55.75
N ARG A 2 -25.09 42.55 -54.63
CA ARG A 2 -23.79 42.04 -54.19
C ARG A 2 -24.02 40.86 -53.24
N SER A 3 -23.42 39.72 -53.56
CA SER A 3 -23.40 38.52 -52.70
C SER A 3 -22.50 38.75 -51.49
N LEU A 4 -23.05 38.56 -50.29
CA LEU A 4 -22.31 38.48 -49.04
C LEU A 4 -21.80 37.04 -48.86
N ALA A 5 -20.49 36.86 -48.85
CA ALA A 5 -19.83 35.69 -48.28
C ALA A 5 -19.27 36.09 -46.90
N ILE A 6 -19.69 35.37 -45.86
CA ILE A 6 -19.29 35.60 -44.47
C ILE A 6 -17.93 34.93 -44.23
N LEU A 7 -16.93 35.74 -43.86
CA LEU A 7 -15.63 35.27 -43.34
C LEU A 7 -15.80 34.74 -41.91
N ALA A 8 -15.28 33.55 -41.66
CA ALA A 8 -14.96 33.06 -40.32
C ALA A 8 -13.50 33.41 -39.98
N PRO A 9 -13.19 34.00 -38.80
CA PRO A 9 -11.82 34.14 -38.35
C PRO A 9 -11.37 32.88 -37.58
N LEU A 10 -10.20 32.34 -37.96
CA LEU A 10 -9.45 31.39 -37.15
C LEU A 10 -9.03 32.06 -35.83
N CYS A 11 -9.53 31.57 -34.70
CA CYS A 11 -8.91 31.82 -33.40
C CYS A 11 -7.82 30.78 -33.16
N GLY A 12 -6.59 31.26 -32.93
CA GLY A 12 -5.40 30.45 -32.74
C GLY A 12 -5.43 29.59 -31.46
N LEU A 13 -4.97 28.35 -31.61
CA LEU A 13 -4.52 27.50 -30.52
C LEU A 13 -3.26 28.13 -29.91
N GLY A 14 -3.41 28.75 -28.74
CA GLY A 14 -2.27 29.11 -27.90
C GLY A 14 -1.68 27.83 -27.29
N LEU A 15 -0.60 27.34 -27.88
CA LEU A 15 0.28 26.34 -27.25
C LEU A 15 0.82 26.96 -25.96
N ALA A 16 0.42 26.41 -24.82
CA ALA A 16 1.05 26.72 -23.54
C ALA A 16 2.54 26.38 -23.64
N ALA A 17 3.40 27.34 -23.30
CA ALA A 17 4.83 27.12 -23.24
C ALA A 17 5.14 25.98 -22.24
N PRO A 18 6.07 25.07 -22.56
CA PRO A 18 6.52 24.06 -21.61
C PRO A 18 7.06 24.75 -20.36
N ALA A 19 6.63 24.28 -19.19
CA ALA A 19 7.20 24.69 -17.92
C ALA A 19 8.71 24.44 -17.96
N ALA A 20 9.50 25.40 -17.48
CA ALA A 20 10.95 25.26 -17.41
C ALA A 20 11.30 23.98 -16.65
N GLU A 21 12.01 23.07 -17.30
CA GLU A 21 12.64 21.91 -16.67
C GLU A 21 13.55 22.44 -15.56
N ILE A 22 13.18 22.19 -14.31
CA ILE A 22 14.10 22.30 -13.20
C ILE A 22 15.11 21.19 -13.42
N THR A 23 16.23 21.51 -14.05
CA THR A 23 17.36 20.59 -14.19
C THR A 23 17.92 20.39 -12.78
N PRO A 24 17.80 19.19 -12.18
CA PRO A 24 18.38 18.95 -10.89
C PRO A 24 19.89 19.14 -11.02
N THR A 25 20.45 20.01 -10.19
CA THR A 25 21.91 20.10 -10.07
C THR A 25 22.38 18.73 -9.55
N PRO A 26 23.33 18.03 -10.20
CA PRO A 26 23.83 16.78 -9.67
C PRO A 26 24.42 17.04 -8.29
N VAL A 27 23.76 16.56 -7.24
CA VAL A 27 24.42 16.42 -5.94
C VAL A 27 25.46 15.34 -6.14
N PRO A 28 26.75 15.59 -5.86
CA PRO A 28 27.76 14.55 -5.95
C PRO A 28 27.37 13.42 -5.00
N THR A 29 26.95 12.29 -5.56
CA THR A 29 26.84 11.04 -4.82
C THR A 29 28.25 10.67 -4.40
N ASN A 30 28.64 11.01 -3.17
CA ASN A 30 29.84 10.47 -2.52
C ASN A 30 29.60 9.00 -2.10
N VAL A 31 28.93 8.20 -2.95
CA VAL A 31 28.84 6.75 -2.78
C VAL A 31 30.11 6.15 -3.38
N ASN A 32 31.24 6.36 -2.72
CA ASN A 32 32.37 5.46 -2.86
C ASN A 32 31.97 4.14 -2.20
N ASN A 33 31.58 3.09 -2.93
CA ASN A 33 31.40 1.76 -2.31
C ASN A 33 31.43 0.63 -3.33
N GLY A 34 32.60 0.01 -3.53
CA GLY A 34 32.73 -1.24 -4.31
C GLY A 34 31.80 -2.36 -3.81
N LEU A 35 31.35 -2.31 -2.55
CA LEU A 35 30.35 -3.23 -1.99
C LEU A 35 28.96 -3.07 -2.62
N LEU A 36 28.41 -1.84 -2.70
CA LEU A 36 27.11 -1.62 -3.33
C LEU A 36 27.17 -1.96 -4.83
N GLY A 37 28.28 -1.59 -5.49
CA GLY A 37 28.54 -2.00 -6.88
C GLY A 37 28.61 -3.52 -7.06
N GLY A 38 29.21 -4.24 -6.10
CA GLY A 38 29.24 -5.71 -6.05
C GLY A 38 27.85 -6.31 -5.90
N VAL A 39 27.04 -5.80 -4.97
CA VAL A 39 25.66 -6.27 -4.75
C VAL A 39 24.78 -6.04 -5.98
N VAL A 40 24.89 -4.88 -6.61
CA VAL A 40 24.17 -4.59 -7.88
C VAL A 40 24.60 -5.57 -8.98
N SER A 41 25.91 -5.81 -9.11
CA SER A 41 26.44 -6.82 -10.04
C SER A 41 25.85 -8.21 -9.77
N ASP A 42 25.85 -8.64 -8.51
CA ASP A 42 25.38 -9.97 -8.11
C ASP A 42 23.88 -10.14 -8.40
N LEU A 43 23.07 -9.15 -8.04
CA LEU A 43 21.63 -9.14 -8.33
C LEU A 43 21.36 -9.19 -9.84
N SER A 44 22.04 -8.35 -10.60
CA SER A 44 21.92 -8.33 -12.07
C SER A 44 22.31 -9.68 -12.69
N ASN A 45 23.40 -10.30 -12.23
CA ASN A 45 23.85 -11.60 -12.72
C ASN A 45 22.86 -12.72 -12.39
N VAL A 46 22.31 -12.74 -11.17
CA VAL A 46 21.32 -13.74 -10.76
C VAL A 46 20.05 -13.63 -11.61
N LEU A 47 19.51 -12.40 -11.78
CA LEU A 47 18.30 -12.20 -12.57
C LEU A 47 18.52 -12.50 -14.06
N ALA A 48 19.68 -12.16 -14.62
CA ALA A 48 20.04 -12.53 -15.98
C ALA A 48 20.15 -14.06 -16.15
N GLY A 49 20.76 -14.75 -15.17
CA GLY A 49 20.85 -16.21 -15.17
C GLY A 49 19.48 -16.88 -15.13
N VAL A 50 18.50 -16.32 -14.40
CA VAL A 50 17.11 -16.80 -14.44
C VAL A 50 16.49 -16.60 -15.82
N GLY A 51 16.63 -15.40 -16.40
CA GLY A 51 16.08 -15.08 -17.71
C GLY A 51 16.65 -15.95 -18.84
N ASN A 52 17.92 -16.34 -18.73
CA ASN A 52 18.58 -17.24 -19.68
C ASN A 52 18.31 -18.73 -19.43
N GLY A 53 17.70 -19.09 -18.30
CA GLY A 53 17.51 -20.48 -17.88
C GLY A 53 18.74 -21.15 -17.28
N ASP A 54 19.79 -20.38 -16.96
CA ASP A 54 21.02 -20.87 -16.32
C ASP A 54 20.83 -21.14 -14.82
N ILE A 55 19.90 -20.43 -14.19
CA ILE A 55 19.55 -20.56 -12.77
C ILE A 55 18.07 -20.93 -12.67
N ALA A 56 17.77 -22.03 -11.98
CA ALA A 56 16.37 -22.36 -11.68
C ALA A 56 15.77 -21.26 -10.80
N GLY A 57 14.58 -20.75 -11.16
CA GLY A 57 13.99 -19.62 -10.45
C GLY A 57 13.73 -19.85 -8.95
N GLN A 58 13.67 -21.11 -8.50
CA GLN A 58 13.58 -21.43 -7.07
C GLN A 58 14.90 -21.15 -6.34
N ASP A 59 16.03 -21.43 -6.99
CA ASP A 59 17.36 -21.25 -6.40
C ASP A 59 17.77 -19.76 -6.38
N ALA A 60 17.24 -18.97 -7.31
CA ALA A 60 17.52 -17.54 -7.43
C ALA A 60 17.17 -16.73 -6.17
N TRP A 61 16.10 -17.09 -5.45
CA TRP A 61 15.71 -16.42 -4.21
C TRP A 61 16.78 -16.50 -3.13
N SER A 62 17.51 -17.62 -3.05
CA SER A 62 18.61 -17.79 -2.10
C SER A 62 19.82 -16.91 -2.44
N SER A 63 20.12 -16.74 -3.72
CA SER A 63 21.19 -15.86 -4.20
C SER A 63 20.83 -14.39 -4.02
N ILE A 64 19.58 -14.01 -4.33
CA ILE A 64 19.07 -12.66 -4.06
C ILE A 64 19.22 -12.36 -2.57
N SER A 65 18.73 -13.25 -1.69
CA SER A 65 18.85 -13.12 -0.22
C SER A 65 20.30 -12.88 0.21
N SER A 66 21.22 -13.69 -0.29
CA SER A 66 22.64 -13.60 0.09
C SER A 66 23.26 -12.27 -0.32
N ALA A 67 22.93 -11.75 -1.51
CA ALA A 67 23.45 -10.48 -1.99
C ALA A 67 22.97 -9.30 -1.12
N VAL A 68 21.67 -9.21 -0.87
CA VAL A 68 21.07 -8.07 -0.16
C VAL A 68 21.44 -7.99 1.33
N GLN A 69 21.76 -9.13 1.97
CA GLN A 69 22.14 -9.17 3.39
C GLN A 69 23.49 -8.53 3.69
N THR A 70 24.33 -8.29 2.68
CA THR A 70 25.67 -7.71 2.86
C THR A 70 25.65 -6.19 3.02
N VAL A 71 24.54 -5.53 2.67
CA VAL A 71 24.43 -4.07 2.65
C VAL A 71 24.14 -3.55 4.05
N THR A 72 24.90 -2.54 4.46
CA THR A 72 24.73 -1.82 5.73
C THR A 72 24.74 -0.32 5.47
N ALA A 73 24.12 0.45 6.37
CA ALA A 73 24.07 1.89 6.25
C ALA A 73 25.47 2.52 6.34
N THR A 74 25.81 3.34 5.36
CA THR A 74 27.06 4.13 5.36
C THR A 74 26.84 5.60 5.66
N THR A 75 25.58 6.04 5.67
CA THR A 75 25.17 7.37 6.09
C THR A 75 24.02 7.28 7.11
N THR A 76 23.73 8.38 7.78
CA THR A 76 22.58 8.47 8.69
C THR A 76 21.92 9.82 8.47
N PRO A 77 20.67 9.86 7.97
CA PRO A 77 19.97 11.12 7.79
C PRO A 77 19.74 11.78 9.15
N VAL A 78 19.87 13.11 9.19
CA VAL A 78 19.69 13.91 10.41
C VAL A 78 18.37 14.68 10.43
N ALA A 79 17.70 14.78 9.28
CA ALA A 79 16.41 15.44 9.13
C ALA A 79 15.55 14.74 8.06
N ALA A 80 14.23 14.84 8.20
CA ALA A 80 13.29 14.29 7.23
C ALA A 80 13.44 14.91 5.84
N ALA A 81 13.69 16.23 5.76
CA ALA A 81 13.88 16.91 4.48
C ALA A 81 15.07 16.35 3.69
N SER A 82 16.23 16.19 4.34
CA SER A 82 17.40 15.58 3.71
C SER A 82 17.19 14.11 3.34
N ALA A 83 16.41 13.36 4.14
CA ALA A 83 16.07 11.98 3.80
C ALA A 83 15.19 11.91 2.54
N ILE A 84 14.19 12.79 2.40
CA ILE A 84 13.33 12.89 1.21
C ILE A 84 14.17 13.31 -0.02
N GLU A 85 15.10 14.24 0.13
CA GLU A 85 16.02 14.62 -0.94
C GLU A 85 16.90 13.43 -1.39
N SER A 86 17.44 12.65 -0.45
CA SER A 86 18.19 11.43 -0.78
C SER A 86 17.31 10.38 -1.46
N LEU A 87 16.08 10.16 -1.00
CA LEU A 87 15.11 9.27 -1.66
C LEU A 87 14.87 9.70 -3.12
N ALA A 88 14.64 10.99 -3.33
CA ALA A 88 14.43 11.57 -4.66
C ALA A 88 15.70 11.42 -5.54
N SER A 89 16.88 11.58 -4.96
CA SER A 89 18.16 11.40 -5.64
C SER A 89 18.37 9.95 -6.08
N ILE A 90 18.12 8.97 -5.20
CA ILE A 90 18.23 7.54 -5.55
C ILE A 90 17.23 7.18 -6.67
N TYR A 91 15.98 7.64 -6.55
CA TYR A 91 14.98 7.43 -7.59
C TYR A 91 15.43 8.04 -8.93
N SER A 92 15.93 9.28 -8.93
CA SER A 92 16.34 10.00 -10.14
C SER A 92 17.59 9.42 -10.78
N ALA A 93 18.52 8.92 -9.95
CA ALA A 93 19.76 8.31 -10.40
C ALA A 93 19.54 6.98 -11.13
N ARG A 94 18.34 6.38 -11.01
CA ARG A 94 17.95 5.09 -11.61
C ARG A 94 19.10 4.06 -11.69
N PRO A 95 19.69 3.62 -10.57
CA PRO A 95 20.59 2.49 -10.62
C PRO A 95 19.88 1.12 -10.58
N SER A 96 18.55 1.03 -10.41
CA SER A 96 17.89 -0.26 -10.16
C SER A 96 17.15 -0.85 -11.35
N ALA A 97 17.65 -1.96 -11.89
CA ALA A 97 16.90 -2.84 -12.78
C ALA A 97 15.75 -3.57 -12.05
N ASN A 98 15.80 -3.60 -10.71
CA ASN A 98 14.87 -4.32 -9.84
C ASN A 98 14.70 -3.67 -8.45
N ALA A 99 13.66 -4.07 -7.72
CA ALA A 99 13.32 -3.51 -6.41
C ALA A 99 14.34 -3.82 -5.30
N PHE A 100 15.13 -4.90 -5.43
CA PHE A 100 16.14 -5.28 -4.44
C PHE A 100 17.37 -4.36 -4.47
N GLU A 101 17.80 -3.95 -5.67
CA GLU A 101 18.84 -2.92 -5.84
C GLU A 101 18.40 -1.56 -5.29
N TYR A 102 17.12 -1.22 -5.49
CA TYR A 102 16.55 0.00 -4.92
C TYR A 102 16.58 -0.06 -3.40
N ALA A 103 16.09 -1.14 -2.79
CA ALA A 103 16.14 -1.34 -1.35
C ALA A 103 17.57 -1.33 -0.80
N ALA A 104 18.53 -1.96 -1.47
CA ALA A 104 19.95 -1.91 -1.10
C ALA A 104 20.47 -0.46 -1.09
N SER A 105 20.08 0.36 -2.06
CA SER A 105 20.45 1.77 -2.10
C SER A 105 19.84 2.57 -0.93
N LEU A 106 18.59 2.27 -0.56
CA LEU A 106 17.95 2.88 0.61
C LEU A 106 18.68 2.52 1.91
N VAL A 107 19.04 1.24 2.08
CA VAL A 107 19.80 0.78 3.25
C VAL A 107 21.16 1.45 3.32
N ALA A 108 21.90 1.50 2.21
CA ALA A 108 23.22 2.13 2.15
C ALA A 108 23.18 3.61 2.56
N GLU A 109 22.12 4.33 2.17
CA GLU A 109 21.91 5.73 2.54
C GLU A 109 21.22 5.94 3.90
N GLY A 110 21.02 4.88 4.69
CA GLY A 110 20.39 4.96 6.01
C GLY A 110 18.94 5.46 5.96
N LEU A 111 18.26 5.28 4.83
CA LEU A 111 16.88 5.74 4.60
C LEU A 111 15.83 4.74 5.08
N THR A 112 16.27 3.59 5.57
CA THR A 112 15.49 2.63 6.33
C THR A 112 15.97 2.62 7.77
N SER A 113 15.09 2.31 8.71
CA SER A 113 15.47 2.17 10.12
C SER A 113 16.16 0.85 10.43
N SER A 114 16.21 -0.08 9.47
CA SER A 114 16.80 -1.41 9.58
C SER A 114 17.49 -1.82 8.28
N ASP A 115 18.31 -2.87 8.33
CA ASP A 115 18.92 -3.51 7.17
C ASP A 115 18.28 -4.88 6.86
N MET A 116 18.56 -5.40 5.66
CA MET A 116 17.95 -6.64 5.18
C MET A 116 18.33 -7.86 6.03
N SER A 117 19.56 -7.89 6.54
CA SER A 117 20.04 -8.95 7.42
C SER A 117 19.23 -9.03 8.71
N SER A 118 18.97 -7.87 9.33
CA SER A 118 18.16 -7.75 10.55
C SER A 118 16.71 -8.15 10.31
N VAL A 119 16.12 -7.71 9.19
CA VAL A 119 14.73 -8.05 8.83
C VAL A 119 14.60 -9.55 8.59
N LEU A 120 15.45 -10.16 7.77
CA LEU A 120 15.41 -11.60 7.48
C LEU A 120 15.62 -12.44 8.75
N GLY A 121 16.58 -12.06 9.60
CA GLY A 121 16.82 -12.74 10.88
C GLY A 121 15.62 -12.70 11.83
N SER A 122 14.77 -11.66 11.74
CA SER A 122 13.53 -11.56 12.52
C SER A 122 12.42 -12.49 12.01
N ILE A 123 12.39 -12.79 10.70
CA ILE A 123 11.37 -13.65 10.07
C ILE A 123 11.63 -15.12 10.40
N ASP A 124 12.89 -15.56 10.33
CA ASP A 124 13.27 -16.98 10.52
C ASP A 124 13.22 -17.46 11.98
N GLY A 125 12.91 -16.56 12.93
CA GLY A 125 12.89 -16.86 14.36
C GLY A 125 14.26 -17.23 14.97
N ASN A 126 15.32 -17.21 14.15
CA ASN A 126 16.67 -17.66 14.50
C ASN A 126 17.58 -16.50 14.96
N GLY A 127 16.98 -15.45 15.52
CA GLY A 127 17.68 -14.23 15.91
C GLY A 127 18.66 -14.45 17.06
N THR A 128 19.90 -14.83 16.74
CA THR A 128 21.11 -14.34 17.42
C THR A 128 21.40 -12.87 17.09
N ALA A 129 20.39 -12.14 16.61
CA ALA A 129 20.43 -10.70 16.40
C ALA A 129 20.86 -10.04 17.72
N ASP A 130 22.03 -9.41 17.68
CA ASP A 130 22.56 -8.59 18.75
C ASP A 130 21.45 -7.66 19.23
N VAL A 131 20.93 -7.92 20.43
CA VAL A 131 19.82 -7.18 21.03
C VAL A 131 20.11 -5.69 21.16
N ASN A 132 21.38 -5.29 21.00
CA ASN A 132 21.87 -3.91 21.01
C ASN A 132 21.97 -3.27 19.61
N LYS A 133 21.79 -4.03 18.52
CA LYS A 133 21.64 -3.55 17.13
C LYS A 133 20.19 -3.52 16.66
N ARG A 134 19.24 -3.60 17.59
CA ARG A 134 17.80 -3.36 17.37
C ARG A 134 17.55 -1.90 16.99
N GLY A 135 17.98 -1.51 15.79
CA GLY A 135 17.54 -0.28 15.16
C GLY A 135 16.06 -0.42 14.83
N LEU A 136 15.21 0.21 15.64
CA LEU A 136 13.83 0.64 15.34
C LEU A 136 12.81 -0.42 14.86
N LEU A 137 13.19 -1.69 14.68
CA LEU A 137 12.28 -2.84 14.78
C LEU A 137 12.07 -3.15 16.27
N ASP A 138 11.48 -2.20 17.01
CA ASP A 138 10.67 -2.57 18.17
C ASP A 138 9.41 -3.23 17.59
N LEU A 139 9.58 -4.47 17.11
CA LEU A 139 8.48 -5.39 16.85
C LEU A 139 7.86 -5.61 18.22
N ASP A 140 6.93 -4.73 18.61
CA ASP A 140 5.97 -5.04 19.64
C ASP A 140 5.27 -6.31 19.15
N LEU A 141 5.78 -7.46 19.58
CA LEU A 141 5.34 -8.78 19.14
C LEU A 141 3.86 -8.97 19.45
N THR A 142 3.32 -8.21 20.41
CA THR A 142 1.90 -8.18 20.72
C THR A 142 1.14 -7.41 19.64
N ALA A 143 1.60 -6.21 19.29
CA ALA A 143 1.03 -5.39 18.23
C ALA A 143 1.14 -6.03 16.84
N ASN A 144 2.21 -6.77 16.57
CA ASN A 144 2.44 -7.47 15.31
C ASN A 144 1.88 -8.91 15.27
N SER A 145 1.24 -9.37 16.36
CA SER A 145 0.72 -10.73 16.43
C SER A 145 -0.36 -11.00 15.38
N MET A 146 -0.30 -12.15 14.73
CA MET A 146 -1.36 -12.70 13.86
C MET A 146 -2.33 -13.62 14.64
N ASN A 147 -2.06 -13.83 15.94
CA ASN A 147 -2.75 -14.77 16.82
C ASN A 147 -3.39 -14.04 18.03
N ASN A 148 -4.12 -12.96 17.78
CA ASN A 148 -4.73 -12.14 18.83
C ASN A 148 -5.91 -12.86 19.50
N LYS A 149 -6.16 -12.57 20.77
CA LYS A 149 -7.33 -13.06 21.50
C LYS A 149 -8.39 -11.97 21.61
N ASN A 150 -9.45 -12.09 20.82
CA ASN A 150 -10.57 -11.15 20.79
C ASN A 150 -11.84 -11.82 21.37
N PRO A 151 -12.09 -11.72 22.69
CA PRO A 151 -13.14 -12.48 23.36
C PRO A 151 -14.54 -11.89 23.20
N ARG A 152 -14.66 -10.63 22.78
CA ARG A 152 -15.97 -9.97 22.65
C ARG A 152 -16.71 -10.54 21.45
N ASN A 153 -17.91 -11.06 21.69
CA ASN A 153 -18.76 -11.60 20.64
C ASN A 153 -19.68 -10.51 20.05
N PRO A 154 -19.91 -10.55 18.73
CA PRO A 154 -20.99 -9.81 18.07
C PRO A 154 -22.35 -10.09 18.71
N SER A 155 -23.25 -9.10 18.76
CA SER A 155 -24.63 -9.31 19.23
C SER A 155 -25.48 -10.13 18.27
N ARG A 156 -25.12 -10.11 16.97
CA ARG A 156 -25.63 -11.00 15.93
C ARG A 156 -24.43 -11.64 15.24
N SER A 157 -24.51 -12.92 14.92
CA SER A 157 -23.40 -13.60 14.26
C SER A 157 -23.05 -12.91 12.94
N VAL A 158 -21.75 -12.80 12.67
CA VAL A 158 -21.20 -12.30 11.41
C VAL A 158 -20.58 -13.41 10.56
N TYR A 159 -20.59 -14.63 11.09
CA TYR A 159 -20.06 -15.87 10.49
C TYR A 159 -21.08 -17.02 10.69
N PRO A 160 -21.21 -17.99 9.78
CA PRO A 160 -20.52 -18.12 8.49
C PRO A 160 -20.99 -17.10 7.44
N GLN A 161 -22.10 -16.41 7.70
CA GLN A 161 -22.66 -15.41 6.81
C GLN A 161 -23.35 -14.32 7.65
N LYS A 162 -23.05 -13.04 7.39
CA LYS A 162 -23.73 -11.93 8.10
C LYS A 162 -25.08 -11.59 7.46
N ALA A 163 -25.16 -11.67 6.13
CA ALA A 163 -26.41 -11.46 5.40
C ALA A 163 -26.42 -12.22 4.09
N CYS A 164 -27.62 -12.44 3.54
CA CYS A 164 -27.71 -13.03 2.21
C CYS A 164 -26.94 -12.19 1.17
N GLY A 165 -26.31 -12.90 0.22
CA GLY A 165 -25.49 -12.34 -0.83
C GLY A 165 -24.02 -12.16 -0.44
N ASP A 166 -23.67 -12.37 0.84
CA ASP A 166 -22.27 -12.51 1.22
C ASP A 166 -21.72 -13.84 0.71
N ALA A 167 -20.53 -13.79 0.10
CA ALA A 167 -19.76 -14.94 -0.29
C ALA A 167 -19.39 -15.82 0.93
N PRO A 168 -19.23 -17.13 0.75
CA PRO A 168 -18.78 -18.01 1.83
C PRO A 168 -17.33 -17.70 2.19
N TYR A 169 -17.03 -17.74 3.48
CA TYR A 169 -15.66 -17.78 3.97
C TYR A 169 -15.04 -19.16 3.75
N THR A 170 -13.78 -19.20 3.32
CA THR A 170 -12.96 -20.41 3.26
C THR A 170 -12.00 -20.54 4.44
N VAL A 171 -11.74 -19.42 5.13
CA VAL A 171 -10.98 -19.36 6.38
C VAL A 171 -11.93 -19.51 7.58
N ASP A 172 -11.53 -20.27 8.58
CA ASP A 172 -12.33 -20.44 9.79
C ASP A 172 -12.40 -19.14 10.62
N GLU A 173 -13.49 -18.98 11.37
CA GLU A 173 -13.74 -17.75 12.13
C GLU A 173 -12.64 -17.43 13.15
N ALA A 174 -12.03 -18.45 13.78
CA ALA A 174 -11.02 -18.21 14.79
C ALA A 174 -9.76 -17.60 14.16
N THR A 175 -9.34 -18.10 12.99
CA THR A 175 -8.23 -17.54 12.21
C THR A 175 -8.54 -16.13 11.71
N LEU A 176 -9.73 -15.90 11.14
CA LEU A 176 -10.17 -14.56 10.71
C LEU A 176 -10.15 -13.55 11.86
N ARG A 177 -10.67 -13.94 13.02
CA ARG A 177 -10.75 -13.09 14.21
C ARG A 177 -9.39 -12.85 14.85
N ALA A 178 -8.49 -13.82 14.82
CA ALA A 178 -7.17 -13.72 15.44
C ALA A 178 -6.23 -12.74 14.70
N ALA A 179 -6.43 -12.52 13.40
CA ALA A 179 -5.66 -11.54 12.63
C ALA A 179 -5.91 -10.07 13.04
N ILE A 180 -6.97 -9.80 13.81
CA ILE A 180 -7.36 -8.45 14.21
C ILE A 180 -6.63 -8.08 15.51
N HIS A 181 -5.73 -7.10 15.45
CA HIS A 181 -5.18 -6.50 16.66
C HIS A 181 -6.08 -5.38 17.16
N ILE A 182 -6.59 -5.54 18.38
CA ILE A 182 -7.39 -4.51 19.08
C ILE A 182 -6.54 -3.97 20.24
N PRO A 183 -6.08 -2.70 20.18
CA PRO A 183 -5.32 -2.10 21.26
C PRO A 183 -6.10 -2.07 22.57
N SER A 184 -5.40 -2.15 23.71
CA SER A 184 -6.04 -2.10 25.04
C SER A 184 -6.83 -0.81 25.30
N GLY A 185 -6.47 0.28 24.62
CA GLY A 185 -7.16 1.57 24.68
C GLY A 185 -8.38 1.70 23.76
N PHE A 186 -8.73 0.66 22.98
CA PHE A 186 -9.89 0.68 22.10
C PHE A 186 -11.18 0.84 22.92
N THR A 187 -12.00 1.80 22.52
CA THR A 187 -13.16 2.29 23.29
C THR A 187 -14.47 1.63 22.91
N TYR A 188 -14.46 0.72 21.93
CA TYR A 188 -15.63 -0.04 21.50
C TYR A 188 -16.85 0.82 21.18
N GLY A 189 -16.65 1.86 20.38
CA GLY A 189 -17.72 2.68 19.81
C GLY A 189 -17.86 4.09 20.40
N ALA A 190 -17.23 4.38 21.56
CA ALA A 190 -17.20 5.75 22.08
C ALA A 190 -16.49 6.69 21.09
N LYS A 191 -15.40 6.23 20.50
CA LYS A 191 -14.75 6.82 19.33
C LYS A 191 -15.09 6.02 18.06
N PRO A 192 -15.13 6.65 16.86
CA PRO A 192 -15.34 5.95 15.61
C PRO A 192 -14.23 4.91 15.34
N PRO A 193 -14.55 3.61 15.16
CA PRO A 193 -13.53 2.62 14.82
C PRO A 193 -12.94 2.85 13.43
N VAL A 194 -11.62 2.69 13.31
CA VAL A 194 -10.88 2.78 12.06
C VAL A 194 -10.07 1.50 11.89
N ILE A 195 -10.34 0.74 10.84
CA ILE A 195 -9.60 -0.47 10.49
C ILE A 195 -8.45 -0.07 9.56
N LEU A 196 -7.23 -0.40 9.95
CA LEU A 196 -6.03 -0.22 9.14
C LEU A 196 -5.67 -1.54 8.45
N MET A 197 -5.73 -1.55 7.12
CA MET A 197 -5.49 -2.72 6.27
C MET A 197 -4.13 -2.58 5.55
N PRO A 198 -3.17 -3.50 5.76
CA PRO A 198 -1.80 -3.35 5.25
C PRO A 198 -1.66 -3.56 3.74
N GLY A 199 -0.43 -3.39 3.26
CA GLY A 199 0.00 -3.66 1.89
C GLY A 199 0.75 -4.98 1.73
N THR A 200 1.13 -5.30 0.49
CA THR A 200 1.83 -6.55 0.15
C THR A 200 3.07 -6.78 1.00
N GLY A 201 3.21 -8.00 1.51
CA GLY A 201 4.38 -8.40 2.29
C GLY A 201 4.46 -7.73 3.66
N ASN A 202 3.42 -7.04 4.13
CA ASN A 202 3.43 -6.35 5.41
C ASN A 202 2.21 -6.75 6.26
N THR A 203 2.39 -6.74 7.57
CA THR A 203 1.27 -6.74 8.52
C THR A 203 0.74 -5.32 8.74
N GLY A 204 -0.40 -5.20 9.43
CA GLY A 204 -0.97 -3.91 9.84
C GLY A 204 -0.01 -3.12 10.71
N PHE A 205 0.61 -3.76 11.70
CA PHE A 205 1.57 -3.05 12.55
C PHE A 205 2.78 -2.55 11.77
N GLU A 206 3.40 -3.42 10.96
CA GLU A 206 4.59 -3.08 10.16
C GLU A 206 4.31 -1.93 9.19
N THR A 207 3.11 -1.90 8.59
CA THR A 207 2.67 -0.83 7.68
C THR A 207 2.46 0.50 8.41
N PHE A 208 1.79 0.48 9.57
CA PHE A 208 1.21 1.69 10.16
C PHE A 208 1.93 2.22 11.40
N GLN A 209 2.93 1.51 11.95
CA GLN A 209 3.67 1.92 13.15
C GLN A 209 4.38 3.27 13.01
N GLY A 210 4.84 3.60 11.80
CA GLY A 210 5.50 4.87 11.49
C GLY A 210 4.55 5.98 11.03
N ASN A 211 3.23 5.78 11.00
CA ASN A 211 2.32 6.75 10.37
C ASN A 211 0.93 6.84 11.03
N PHE A 212 -0.06 6.07 10.57
CA PHE A 212 -1.44 6.21 11.03
C PHE A 212 -1.67 5.73 12.46
N ILE A 213 -0.89 4.76 12.97
CA ILE A 213 -1.00 4.36 14.39
C ILE A 213 -0.66 5.53 15.32
N PRO A 214 0.54 6.16 15.24
CA PRO A 214 0.85 7.30 16.09
C PRO A 214 -0.04 8.51 15.79
N ALA A 215 -0.37 8.78 14.51
CA ALA A 215 -1.16 9.95 14.14
C ALA A 215 -2.64 9.89 14.59
N LEU A 216 -3.22 8.70 14.72
CA LEU A 216 -4.59 8.51 15.21
C LEU A 216 -4.66 8.29 16.73
N LYS A 217 -3.54 8.02 17.38
CA LYS A 217 -3.49 7.77 18.83
C LYS A 217 -4.06 8.93 19.62
N GLY A 218 -5.01 8.63 20.50
CA GLY A 218 -5.63 9.62 21.39
C GLY A 218 -6.67 10.54 20.74
N GLN A 219 -6.80 10.54 19.42
CA GLN A 219 -7.77 11.38 18.71
C GLN A 219 -9.22 11.02 19.07
N SER A 220 -10.12 11.99 19.11
CA SER A 220 -11.55 11.74 19.41
C SER A 220 -12.34 11.20 18.22
N TYR A 221 -11.85 11.43 17.00
CA TYR A 221 -12.49 11.06 15.74
C TYR A 221 -12.04 9.69 15.20
N ALA A 222 -11.14 8.98 15.89
CA ALA A 222 -10.61 7.72 15.43
C ALA A 222 -10.25 6.79 16.60
N ASP A 223 -10.50 5.50 16.39
CA ASP A 223 -10.12 4.41 17.28
C ASP A 223 -9.52 3.28 16.44
N ALA A 224 -8.19 3.26 16.32
CA ALA A 224 -7.50 2.43 15.37
C ALA A 224 -7.42 0.97 15.85
N VAL A 225 -7.76 0.05 14.94
CA VAL A 225 -7.43 -1.38 14.99
C VAL A 225 -6.73 -1.73 13.67
N TRP A 226 -5.92 -2.77 13.65
CA TRP A 226 -5.20 -3.14 12.42
C TRP A 226 -5.21 -4.64 12.18
N LEU A 227 -5.04 -5.01 10.91
CA LEU A 227 -5.06 -6.40 10.47
C LEU A 227 -3.65 -6.91 10.22
N ASN A 228 -3.27 -7.95 10.95
CA ASN A 228 -2.06 -8.73 10.71
C ASN A 228 -2.48 -10.02 10.00
N VAL A 229 -2.72 -9.91 8.69
CA VAL A 229 -3.19 -11.05 7.87
C VAL A 229 -2.07 -12.10 7.78
N PRO A 230 -2.36 -13.39 8.07
CA PRO A 230 -1.42 -14.49 7.86
C PRO A 230 -0.77 -14.47 6.48
N GLY A 231 0.52 -14.84 6.40
CA GLY A 231 1.30 -14.73 5.17
C GLY A 231 1.63 -13.28 4.75
N SER A 232 1.28 -12.28 5.57
CA SER A 232 1.54 -10.85 5.28
C SER A 232 1.05 -10.42 3.90
N LEU A 233 -0.17 -10.84 3.54
CA LEU A 233 -0.77 -10.55 2.23
C LEU A 233 -0.02 -11.12 1.01
N LEU A 234 0.80 -12.17 1.17
CA LEU A 234 1.49 -12.84 0.05
C LEU A 234 0.71 -14.01 -0.57
N ASP A 235 -0.34 -14.47 0.12
CA ASP A 235 -1.23 -15.56 -0.31
C ASP A 235 -2.28 -15.09 -1.33
N ASP A 236 -3.18 -15.97 -1.76
CA ASP A 236 -4.30 -15.63 -2.66
C ASP A 236 -5.09 -14.41 -2.14
N SER A 237 -5.12 -13.33 -2.92
CA SER A 237 -5.78 -12.06 -2.65
C SER A 237 -7.28 -12.23 -2.38
N GLN A 238 -7.90 -13.29 -2.90
CA GLN A 238 -9.30 -13.61 -2.61
C GLN A 238 -9.47 -14.08 -1.17
N THR A 239 -8.53 -14.89 -0.66
CA THR A 239 -8.44 -15.31 0.75
C THR A 239 -8.08 -14.12 1.63
N ASN A 240 -7.10 -13.29 1.24
CA ASN A 240 -6.72 -12.09 1.98
C ASN A 240 -7.91 -11.14 2.18
N SER A 241 -8.82 -11.07 1.20
CA SER A 241 -10.03 -10.26 1.25
C SER A 241 -11.05 -10.73 2.29
N GLU A 242 -11.03 -12.01 2.66
CA GLU A 242 -11.89 -12.57 3.71
C GLU A 242 -11.62 -11.90 5.06
N PHE A 243 -10.34 -11.63 5.37
CA PHE A 243 -9.93 -11.02 6.63
C PHE A 243 -10.52 -9.61 6.81
N ILE A 244 -10.44 -8.76 5.77
CA ILE A 244 -11.02 -7.42 5.85
C ILE A 244 -12.56 -7.45 5.81
N ALA A 245 -13.18 -8.36 5.04
CA ALA A 245 -14.63 -8.55 5.06
C ALA A 245 -15.12 -8.93 6.48
N TYR A 246 -14.44 -9.89 7.12
CA TYR A 246 -14.75 -10.31 8.48
C TYR A 246 -14.49 -9.17 9.48
N ALA A 247 -13.35 -8.50 9.40
CA ALA A 247 -12.97 -7.43 10.32
C ALA A 247 -13.96 -6.25 10.30
N ILE A 248 -14.40 -5.80 9.13
CA ILE A 248 -15.41 -4.75 8.98
C ILE A 248 -16.68 -5.13 9.75
N ASN A 249 -17.16 -6.34 9.54
CA ASN A 249 -18.38 -6.84 10.14
C ASN A 249 -18.24 -7.07 11.66
N TYR A 250 -17.13 -7.67 12.08
CA TYR A 250 -16.81 -7.98 13.47
C TYR A 250 -16.63 -6.69 14.30
N ILE A 251 -15.73 -5.80 13.88
CA ILE A 251 -15.44 -4.55 14.59
C ILE A 251 -16.68 -3.67 14.66
N SER A 252 -17.43 -3.55 13.56
CA SER A 252 -18.69 -2.80 13.57
C SER A 252 -19.67 -3.37 14.60
N SER A 253 -19.81 -4.70 14.67
CA SER A 253 -20.77 -5.31 15.59
C SER A 253 -20.34 -5.15 17.06
N ILE A 254 -19.07 -5.37 17.40
CA ILE A 254 -18.62 -5.27 18.79
C ILE A 254 -18.55 -3.82 19.28
N ALA A 255 -18.37 -2.85 18.37
CA ALA A 255 -18.43 -1.43 18.67
C ALA A 255 -19.85 -0.84 18.54
N SER A 256 -20.81 -1.60 18.00
CA SER A 256 -22.17 -1.13 17.67
C SER A 256 -22.16 0.21 16.90
N ARG A 257 -21.21 0.34 15.96
CA ARG A 257 -20.96 1.56 15.19
C ARG A 257 -20.43 1.20 13.81
N ASN A 258 -20.68 2.04 12.80
CA ASN A 258 -20.04 1.88 11.51
C ASN A 258 -18.53 2.15 11.63
N VAL A 259 -17.75 1.50 10.78
CA VAL A 259 -16.29 1.61 10.75
C VAL A 259 -15.83 2.45 9.57
N SER A 260 -14.64 3.02 9.66
CA SER A 260 -13.90 3.52 8.49
C SER A 260 -12.76 2.56 8.18
N VAL A 261 -12.36 2.47 6.91
CA VAL A 261 -11.21 1.66 6.49
C VAL A 261 -10.14 2.56 5.90
N ILE A 262 -8.93 2.51 6.44
CA ILE A 262 -7.73 3.06 5.80
C ILE A 262 -6.94 1.86 5.28
N ALA A 263 -6.68 1.79 3.99
CA ALA A 263 -5.88 0.73 3.41
C ALA A 263 -4.74 1.27 2.57
N TRP A 264 -3.66 0.50 2.50
CA TRP A 264 -2.46 0.82 1.75
C TRP A 264 -2.17 -0.25 0.72
N SER A 265 -1.72 0.13 -0.48
CA SER A 265 -1.27 -0.81 -1.52
C SER A 265 -2.34 -1.88 -1.81
N GLN A 266 -1.96 -3.16 -1.86
CA GLN A 266 -2.85 -4.32 -2.02
C GLN A 266 -4.05 -4.35 -1.06
N GLY A 267 -3.92 -3.80 0.15
CA GLY A 267 -5.02 -3.72 1.11
C GLY A 267 -6.27 -3.08 0.50
N ASN A 268 -6.08 -2.19 -0.48
CA ASN A 268 -7.16 -1.56 -1.23
C ASN A 268 -7.90 -2.51 -2.17
N ILE A 269 -7.19 -3.33 -2.97
CA ILE A 269 -7.84 -4.33 -3.82
C ILE A 269 -8.50 -5.43 -2.99
N ASN A 270 -7.94 -5.78 -1.82
CA ASN A 270 -8.58 -6.70 -0.90
C ASN A 270 -9.87 -6.10 -0.30
N THR A 271 -9.82 -4.83 0.08
CA THR A 271 -10.99 -4.10 0.61
C THR A 271 -12.09 -3.94 -0.45
N GLN A 272 -11.72 -3.61 -1.69
CA GLN A 272 -12.66 -3.48 -2.80
C GLN A 272 -13.26 -4.84 -3.20
N TRP A 273 -12.48 -5.91 -3.18
CA TRP A 273 -12.97 -7.28 -3.37
C TRP A 273 -13.96 -7.68 -2.26
N ALA A 274 -13.61 -7.38 -1.00
CA ALA A 274 -14.51 -7.59 0.13
C ALA A 274 -15.83 -6.83 -0.04
N PHE A 275 -15.80 -5.56 -0.47
CA PHE A 275 -17.03 -4.86 -0.80
C PHE A 275 -17.79 -5.52 -1.93
N LYS A 276 -17.13 -5.97 -3.01
CA LYS A 276 -17.80 -6.63 -4.14
C LYS A 276 -18.55 -7.90 -3.70
N TYR A 277 -17.92 -8.78 -2.93
CA TYR A 277 -18.44 -10.13 -2.66
C TYR A 277 -19.01 -10.34 -1.25
N TRP A 278 -18.81 -9.41 -0.31
CA TRP A 278 -19.51 -9.38 0.99
C TRP A 278 -20.29 -8.07 1.13
N PRO A 279 -21.44 -7.91 0.45
CA PRO A 279 -22.23 -6.68 0.47
C PRO A 279 -22.63 -6.21 1.88
N SER A 280 -22.64 -7.10 2.88
CA SER A 280 -22.86 -6.73 4.28
C SER A 280 -21.81 -5.79 4.86
N ALA A 281 -20.57 -5.84 4.35
CA ALA A 281 -19.50 -4.94 4.74
C ALA A 281 -19.81 -3.50 4.32
N ARG A 282 -20.41 -3.29 3.13
CA ARG A 282 -20.78 -1.96 2.61
C ARG A 282 -21.69 -1.19 3.56
N ARG A 283 -22.66 -1.91 4.16
CA ARG A 283 -23.72 -1.31 5.00
C ARG A 283 -23.20 -0.75 6.33
N VAL A 284 -22.01 -1.18 6.75
CA VAL A 284 -21.42 -0.78 8.03
C VAL A 284 -20.10 -0.03 7.85
N THR A 285 -19.75 0.36 6.63
CA THR A 285 -18.56 1.17 6.35
C THR A 285 -18.96 2.59 6.02
N THR A 286 -18.43 3.55 6.77
CA THR A 286 -18.68 4.99 6.61
C THR A 286 -17.87 5.57 5.45
N THR A 287 -16.59 5.19 5.33
CA THR A 287 -15.69 5.64 4.27
C THR A 287 -14.53 4.67 4.09
N HIS A 288 -14.03 4.57 2.87
CA HIS A 288 -12.79 3.91 2.51
C HIS A 288 -11.75 4.96 2.09
N ILE A 289 -10.65 5.05 2.81
CA ILE A 289 -9.50 5.91 2.50
C ILE A 289 -8.42 5.00 1.94
N ALA A 290 -8.13 5.18 0.66
CA ALA A 290 -7.30 4.30 -0.13
C ALA A 290 -5.99 5.00 -0.50
N ILE A 291 -4.89 4.53 0.08
CA ILE A 291 -3.56 5.15 -0.06
C ILE A 291 -2.70 4.28 -0.96
N SER A 292 -2.17 4.88 -2.02
CA SER A 292 -1.45 4.21 -3.11
C SER A 292 -2.17 2.94 -3.61
N PRO A 293 -3.49 2.98 -3.91
CA PRO A 293 -4.21 1.79 -4.33
C PRO A 293 -3.82 1.36 -5.75
N ASP A 294 -3.94 0.06 -6.00
CA ASP A 294 -3.64 -0.60 -7.26
C ASP A 294 -4.90 -1.28 -7.85
N TYR A 295 -6.03 -0.56 -7.95
CA TYR A 295 -7.30 -1.12 -8.43
C TYR A 295 -7.26 -1.64 -9.88
N ALA A 296 -6.28 -1.24 -10.68
CA ALA A 296 -6.01 -1.80 -12.00
C ALA A 296 -4.75 -2.69 -12.04
N GLY A 297 -4.20 -3.07 -10.88
CA GLY A 297 -2.91 -3.72 -10.74
C GLY A 297 -1.75 -2.80 -11.09
N THR A 298 -0.60 -3.37 -11.42
CA THR A 298 0.62 -2.62 -11.77
C THR A 298 1.39 -3.27 -12.91
N THR A 299 1.99 -2.45 -13.76
CA THR A 299 2.96 -2.90 -14.76
C THR A 299 4.35 -3.15 -14.17
N MET A 300 4.57 -2.81 -12.88
CA MET A 300 5.87 -2.87 -12.22
C MET A 300 6.16 -4.20 -11.51
N VAL A 301 5.26 -5.19 -11.58
CA VAL A 301 5.51 -6.55 -11.03
C VAL A 301 6.89 -7.11 -11.45
N PRO A 302 7.36 -6.95 -12.70
CA PRO A 302 8.69 -7.43 -13.10
C PRO A 302 9.87 -6.84 -12.32
N LEU A 303 9.72 -5.69 -11.66
CA LEU A 303 10.77 -5.14 -10.79
C LEU A 303 10.98 -5.99 -9.52
N ILE A 304 9.94 -6.70 -9.06
CA ILE A 304 9.97 -7.51 -7.85
C ILE A 304 10.09 -8.99 -8.20
N CYS A 305 9.36 -9.42 -9.21
CA CYS A 305 9.33 -10.81 -9.67
C CYS A 305 9.31 -10.85 -11.20
N PRO A 306 10.49 -10.78 -11.83
CA PRO A 306 10.64 -10.93 -13.28
C PRO A 306 10.21 -12.32 -13.78
N GLU A 307 10.02 -12.42 -15.09
CA GLU A 307 9.70 -13.68 -15.77
C GLU A 307 10.75 -14.76 -15.47
N GLY A 308 10.30 -16.02 -15.32
CA GLY A 308 11.15 -17.15 -14.94
C GLY A 308 11.26 -17.39 -13.44
N LEU A 309 10.93 -16.41 -12.59
CA LEU A 309 10.79 -16.62 -11.14
C LEU A 309 9.39 -17.09 -10.76
N PRO A 310 9.26 -18.06 -9.84
CA PRO A 310 8.01 -18.26 -9.14
C PRO A 310 7.80 -17.09 -8.17
N CYS A 311 6.62 -16.49 -8.19
CA CYS A 311 6.26 -15.31 -7.40
C CYS A 311 5.21 -15.65 -6.35
N PRO A 312 5.11 -14.87 -5.26
CA PRO A 312 3.96 -14.96 -4.36
C PRO A 312 2.63 -14.79 -5.10
N LEU A 313 1.59 -15.47 -4.62
CA LEU A 313 0.31 -15.53 -5.33
C LEU A 313 -0.32 -14.14 -5.50
N SER A 314 -0.30 -13.33 -4.45
CA SER A 314 -0.84 -11.96 -4.53
C SER A 314 -0.01 -11.04 -5.41
N VAL A 315 1.29 -11.27 -5.57
CA VAL A 315 2.15 -10.50 -6.48
C VAL A 315 1.75 -10.77 -7.94
N LEU A 316 1.42 -12.03 -8.27
CA LEU A 316 0.87 -12.38 -9.59
C LEU A 316 -0.50 -11.74 -9.83
N GLN A 317 -1.36 -11.74 -8.81
CA GLN A 317 -2.71 -11.15 -8.86
C GLN A 317 -2.70 -9.63 -8.92
N GLN A 318 -1.58 -8.97 -8.63
CA GLN A 318 -1.43 -7.52 -8.77
C GLN A 318 -0.88 -7.11 -10.14
N ARG A 319 -0.65 -8.06 -11.07
CA ARG A 319 -0.32 -7.70 -12.45
C ARG A 319 -1.41 -6.82 -13.06
N TYR A 320 -1.00 -5.90 -13.92
CA TYR A 320 -1.89 -4.93 -14.53
C TYR A 320 -3.09 -5.59 -15.24
N LEU A 321 -4.20 -4.85 -15.34
CA LEU A 321 -5.41 -5.24 -16.06
C LEU A 321 -5.07 -5.84 -17.44
N GLY A 322 -5.67 -6.99 -17.74
CA GLY A 322 -5.39 -7.77 -18.95
C GLY A 322 -4.32 -8.86 -18.75
N ALA A 323 -3.45 -8.73 -17.75
CA ALA A 323 -2.47 -9.74 -17.36
C ALA A 323 -2.81 -10.48 -16.05
N SER A 324 -3.81 -9.99 -15.29
CA SER A 324 -4.35 -10.65 -14.11
C SER A 324 -5.83 -10.97 -14.26
N ASN A 325 -6.20 -12.22 -13.94
CA ASN A 325 -7.59 -12.65 -13.88
C ASN A 325 -8.30 -12.07 -12.66
N PHE A 326 -7.61 -11.97 -11.51
CA PHE A 326 -8.09 -11.34 -10.29
C PHE A 326 -8.45 -9.86 -10.52
N ILE A 327 -7.55 -9.04 -11.08
CA ILE A 327 -7.85 -7.62 -11.36
C ILE A 327 -8.97 -7.46 -12.38
N THR A 328 -8.95 -8.25 -13.46
CA THR A 328 -10.01 -8.23 -14.48
C THR A 328 -11.37 -8.55 -13.84
N THR A 329 -11.40 -9.53 -12.95
CA THR A 329 -12.58 -9.95 -12.21
C THR A 329 -12.99 -8.94 -11.14
N LEU A 330 -12.05 -8.32 -10.43
CA LEU A 330 -12.33 -7.26 -9.45
C LEU A 330 -13.07 -6.12 -10.11
N ARG A 331 -12.57 -5.68 -11.28
CA ARG A 331 -13.07 -4.51 -12.01
C ARG A 331 -14.36 -4.75 -12.79
N SER A 332 -14.67 -5.99 -13.15
CA SER A 332 -15.90 -6.32 -13.87
C SER A 332 -17.16 -5.89 -13.12
N GLU A 333 -18.27 -5.73 -13.84
CA GLU A 333 -19.60 -5.44 -13.25
C GLU A 333 -19.61 -4.19 -12.34
N ASN A 334 -18.99 -3.11 -12.82
CA ASN A 334 -18.80 -1.86 -12.08
C ASN A 334 -17.99 -2.05 -10.78
N GLY A 335 -17.12 -3.04 -10.71
CA GLY A 335 -16.20 -3.21 -9.58
C GLY A 335 -15.00 -2.26 -9.62
N ASP A 336 -14.79 -1.60 -10.76
CA ASP A 336 -13.93 -0.42 -10.93
C ASP A 336 -14.59 0.89 -10.43
N SER A 337 -15.82 0.82 -9.94
CA SER A 337 -16.51 1.91 -9.24
C SER A 337 -16.60 1.64 -7.75
N ALA A 338 -16.58 2.70 -6.95
CA ALA A 338 -16.70 2.61 -5.50
C ALA A 338 -18.02 1.93 -5.05
N TYR A 339 -17.94 1.23 -3.92
CA TYR A 339 -19.09 0.62 -3.24
C TYR A 339 -19.56 1.39 -2.01
N VAL A 340 -18.66 2.18 -1.43
CA VAL A 340 -18.86 3.07 -0.28
C VAL A 340 -18.18 4.39 -0.60
N PRO A 341 -18.40 5.48 0.15
CA PRO A 341 -17.66 6.71 -0.08
C PRO A 341 -16.15 6.46 -0.04
N THR A 342 -15.42 6.88 -1.08
CA THR A 342 -14.00 6.53 -1.26
C THR A 342 -13.11 7.73 -1.53
N THR A 343 -12.00 7.82 -0.80
CA THR A 343 -10.94 8.83 -0.99
C THR A 343 -9.69 8.12 -1.47
N THR A 344 -9.32 8.24 -2.75
CA THR A 344 -8.05 7.68 -3.25
C THR A 344 -6.97 8.74 -3.18
N LEU A 345 -5.76 8.37 -2.78
CA LEU A 345 -4.61 9.23 -2.51
C LEU A 345 -3.38 8.56 -3.12
N TYR A 346 -2.75 9.19 -4.11
CA TYR A 346 -1.64 8.56 -4.82
C TYR A 346 -0.60 9.57 -5.32
N SER A 347 0.63 9.06 -5.48
CA SER A 347 1.75 9.77 -6.09
C SER A 347 1.86 9.40 -7.56
N SER A 348 1.96 10.40 -8.41
CA SER A 348 1.84 10.30 -9.86
C SER A 348 2.98 9.52 -10.51
N ASN A 349 4.17 10.13 -10.60
CA ASN A 349 5.32 9.53 -11.26
C ASN A 349 6.25 8.80 -10.29
N PHE A 350 6.15 9.06 -9.00
CA PHE A 350 7.16 8.65 -8.02
C PHE A 350 6.81 7.37 -7.27
N ASP A 351 5.62 6.82 -7.50
CA ASP A 351 5.27 5.46 -7.05
C ASP A 351 6.02 4.43 -7.92
N LEU A 352 7.01 3.76 -7.33
CA LEU A 352 7.82 2.73 -8.02
C LEU A 352 7.13 1.37 -8.10
N ILE A 353 6.10 1.14 -7.29
CA ILE A 353 5.49 -0.18 -7.12
C ILE A 353 4.21 -0.26 -7.95
N VAL A 354 3.45 0.84 -8.04
CA VAL A 354 2.21 0.92 -8.79
C VAL A 354 2.39 1.91 -9.92
N GLN A 355 2.32 1.42 -11.16
CA GLN A 355 2.20 2.25 -12.36
C GLN A 355 1.24 1.59 -13.36
N PRO A 356 0.57 2.40 -14.20
CA PRO A 356 0.54 3.87 -14.21
C PRO A 356 -0.21 4.48 -13.01
N GLN A 357 0.18 5.69 -12.57
CA GLN A 357 -0.48 6.43 -11.47
C GLN A 357 -0.87 7.88 -11.82
N GLN A 358 -1.14 8.21 -13.09
CA GLN A 358 -1.40 9.59 -13.52
C GLN A 358 -2.80 9.80 -14.10
N GLY A 359 -3.46 10.88 -13.69
CA GLY A 359 -4.75 11.30 -14.22
C GLY A 359 -5.81 10.20 -14.11
N THR A 360 -6.74 10.15 -15.07
CA THR A 360 -7.81 9.13 -15.10
C THR A 360 -7.31 7.74 -15.52
N GLY A 361 -6.05 7.63 -15.97
CA GLY A 361 -5.40 6.36 -16.29
C GLY A 361 -4.66 5.74 -15.10
N ALA A 362 -4.63 6.42 -13.94
CA ALA A 362 -4.01 5.90 -12.73
C ALA A 362 -4.67 4.59 -12.29
N SER A 363 -3.87 3.62 -11.86
CA SER A 363 -4.36 2.39 -11.24
C SER A 363 -5.19 2.68 -9.98
N ALA A 364 -4.84 3.75 -9.28
CA ALA A 364 -5.56 4.26 -8.13
C ALA A 364 -6.92 4.89 -8.45
N PHE A 365 -7.22 5.20 -9.71
CA PHE A 365 -8.43 5.90 -10.09
C PHE A 365 -9.66 4.99 -9.96
N LEU A 366 -10.65 5.44 -9.19
CA LEU A 366 -11.91 4.73 -8.99
C LEU A 366 -13.08 5.56 -9.50
N LEU A 367 -14.02 4.91 -10.19
CA LEU A 367 -15.25 5.52 -10.71
C LEU A 367 -16.33 5.61 -9.62
N ASP A 368 -17.44 6.29 -9.92
CA ASP A 368 -18.56 6.45 -9.00
C ASP A 368 -19.92 6.12 -9.63
N ALA A 369 -20.01 4.97 -10.32
CA ALA A 369 -21.28 4.52 -10.95
C ALA A 369 -22.45 4.36 -9.96
N ARG A 370 -22.16 4.26 -8.64
CA ARG A 370 -23.16 4.09 -7.58
C ARG A 370 -23.52 5.40 -6.88
N ASN A 371 -22.90 6.53 -7.26
CA ASN A 371 -23.09 7.84 -6.65
C ASN A 371 -22.92 7.80 -5.11
N VAL A 372 -21.91 7.06 -4.65
CA VAL A 372 -21.56 6.96 -3.22
C VAL A 372 -20.62 8.09 -2.78
N GLY A 373 -20.03 8.81 -3.74
CA GLY A 373 -19.09 9.89 -3.53
C GLY A 373 -17.65 9.39 -3.59
N VAL A 374 -16.93 9.82 -4.63
CA VAL A 374 -15.50 9.52 -4.82
C VAL A 374 -14.70 10.79 -5.02
N THR A 375 -13.50 10.82 -4.44
CA THR A 375 -12.46 11.80 -4.79
C THR A 375 -11.18 11.05 -5.13
N ASN A 376 -10.63 11.32 -6.32
CA ASN A 376 -9.33 10.80 -6.74
C ASN A 376 -8.28 11.90 -6.59
N ASN A 377 -7.33 11.71 -5.67
CA ASN A 377 -6.44 12.78 -5.21
C ASN A 377 -4.99 12.46 -5.57
N GLU A 378 -4.57 12.95 -6.74
CA GLU A 378 -3.17 12.96 -7.16
C GLU A 378 -2.42 14.11 -6.47
N VAL A 379 -1.44 13.79 -5.62
CA VAL A 379 -0.82 14.82 -4.75
C VAL A 379 -0.01 15.85 -5.52
N GLN A 380 0.63 15.45 -6.63
CA GLN A 380 1.37 16.36 -7.53
C GLN A 380 0.43 17.33 -8.27
N THR A 381 -0.84 16.96 -8.47
CA THR A 381 -1.84 17.86 -9.08
C THR A 381 -2.42 18.82 -8.03
N ILE A 382 -2.79 18.31 -6.85
CA ILE A 382 -3.47 19.13 -5.83
C ILE A 382 -2.49 20.10 -5.15
N CYS A 383 -1.27 19.65 -4.86
CA CYS A 383 -0.24 20.42 -4.17
C CYS A 383 0.93 20.78 -5.11
N ALA A 384 0.64 21.04 -6.39
CA ALA A 384 1.65 21.37 -7.40
C ALA A 384 2.62 22.48 -6.95
N GLY A 385 3.93 22.24 -7.09
CA GLY A 385 4.97 23.20 -6.74
C GLY A 385 5.17 23.42 -5.23
N THR A 386 4.67 22.54 -4.39
CA THR A 386 4.83 22.59 -2.93
C THR A 386 5.37 21.26 -2.38
N VAL A 387 5.71 21.21 -1.10
CA VAL A 387 6.35 20.05 -0.47
C VAL A 387 5.47 18.80 -0.55
N ALA A 388 4.18 18.90 -0.22
CA ALA A 388 3.26 17.75 -0.27
C ALA A 388 2.96 17.27 -1.70
N GLY A 389 3.24 18.08 -2.72
CA GLY A 389 3.17 17.70 -4.13
C GLY A 389 4.52 17.38 -4.75
N GLY A 390 5.57 17.22 -3.92
CA GLY A 390 6.92 16.86 -4.36
C GLY A 390 7.10 15.37 -4.60
N PHE A 391 8.27 14.86 -4.20
CA PHE A 391 8.65 13.47 -4.33
C PHE A 391 8.06 12.62 -3.20
N TRP A 392 7.24 11.63 -3.55
CA TRP A 392 6.61 10.70 -2.61
C TRP A 392 6.57 9.30 -3.22
N THR A 393 7.24 8.35 -2.56
CA THR A 393 7.25 6.94 -2.92
C THR A 393 5.91 6.27 -2.61
N HIS A 394 5.79 4.97 -2.92
CA HIS A 394 4.60 4.18 -2.67
C HIS A 394 4.21 4.14 -1.18
N GLU A 395 5.20 3.92 -0.32
CA GLU A 395 5.11 3.86 1.14
C GLU A 395 5.06 5.26 1.79
N SER A 396 5.91 6.21 1.39
CA SER A 396 5.91 7.55 2.01
C SER A 396 4.64 8.36 1.75
N MET A 397 3.78 7.94 0.81
CA MET A 397 2.41 8.43 0.72
C MET A 397 1.62 8.31 2.03
N LEU A 398 1.97 7.37 2.93
CA LEU A 398 1.38 7.22 4.26
C LEU A 398 1.73 8.35 5.23
N ILE A 399 2.83 9.05 5.02
CA ILE A 399 3.29 10.16 5.87
C ILE A 399 3.10 11.54 5.20
N ASN A 400 2.71 11.56 3.92
CA ASN A 400 2.37 12.78 3.19
C ASN A 400 1.27 13.61 3.89
N SER A 401 1.51 14.92 4.01
CA SER A 401 0.64 15.83 4.76
C SER A 401 -0.74 16.02 4.13
N LEU A 402 -0.86 16.01 2.79
CA LEU A 402 -2.14 16.04 2.10
C LEU A 402 -2.92 14.73 2.30
N THR A 403 -2.26 13.58 2.20
CA THR A 403 -2.85 12.27 2.50
C THR A 403 -3.51 12.27 3.87
N PHE A 404 -2.77 12.64 4.91
CA PHE A 404 -3.33 12.64 6.25
C PHE A 404 -4.46 13.67 6.42
N ALA A 405 -4.33 14.86 5.83
CA ALA A 405 -5.36 15.89 5.92
C ALA A 405 -6.70 15.43 5.30
N LEU A 406 -6.66 14.79 4.12
CA LEU A 406 -7.86 14.26 3.46
C LEU A 406 -8.40 13.01 4.16
N ALA A 407 -7.53 12.14 4.69
CA ALA A 407 -7.93 11.02 5.53
C ALA A 407 -8.67 11.51 6.78
N LYS A 408 -8.10 12.46 7.51
CA LYS A 408 -8.71 13.09 8.69
C LYS A 408 -10.04 13.76 8.35
N ASP A 409 -10.11 14.49 7.25
CA ASP A 409 -11.35 15.12 6.78
C ASP A 409 -12.45 14.08 6.50
N ALA A 410 -12.13 12.97 5.84
CA ALA A 410 -13.06 11.87 5.59
C ALA A 410 -13.53 11.20 6.90
N LEU A 411 -12.61 10.98 7.86
CA LEU A 411 -12.95 10.39 9.16
C LEU A 411 -13.90 11.26 9.99
N ILE A 412 -13.72 12.59 9.95
CA ILE A 412 -14.53 13.53 10.74
C ILE A 412 -15.91 13.75 10.10
N ASN A 413 -15.97 13.92 8.78
CA ASN A 413 -17.19 14.35 8.10
C ASN A 413 -18.02 13.18 7.54
N GLY A 414 -17.44 11.98 7.48
CA GLY A 414 -17.95 10.92 6.61
C GLY A 414 -17.86 11.30 5.13
N GLY A 415 -18.32 10.41 4.25
CA GLY A 415 -18.15 10.60 2.82
C GLY A 415 -16.66 10.59 2.40
N PRO A 416 -16.33 10.92 1.14
CA PRO A 416 -14.94 11.07 0.73
C PRO A 416 -14.35 12.36 1.29
N GLY A 417 -13.04 12.37 1.52
CA GLY A 417 -12.25 13.53 1.89
C GLY A 417 -12.27 14.58 0.79
N ARG A 418 -12.31 15.86 1.14
CA ARG A 418 -12.44 16.96 0.18
C ARG A 418 -11.42 18.05 0.43
N VAL A 419 -10.72 18.39 -0.65
CA VAL A 419 -9.76 19.50 -0.69
C VAL A 419 -10.40 20.83 -0.25
N SER A 420 -11.69 21.04 -0.55
CA SER A 420 -12.43 22.26 -0.16
C SER A 420 -12.66 22.41 1.35
N ARG A 421 -12.43 21.36 2.16
CA ARG A 421 -12.64 21.38 3.62
C ARG A 421 -11.33 21.46 4.43
N ILE A 422 -10.19 21.54 3.76
CA ILE A 422 -8.88 21.61 4.43
C ILE A 422 -8.19 22.95 4.15
N ALA A 423 -7.29 23.36 5.05
CA ALA A 423 -6.44 24.54 4.86
C ALA A 423 -5.33 24.24 3.85
N LEU A 424 -5.69 24.12 2.57
CA LEU A 424 -4.85 23.54 1.52
C LEU A 424 -3.45 24.16 1.45
N LYS A 425 -3.34 25.49 1.49
CA LYS A 425 -2.04 26.17 1.44
C LYS A 425 -1.12 25.74 2.59
N THR A 426 -1.64 25.63 3.81
CA THR A 426 -0.87 25.18 4.96
C THR A 426 -0.49 23.71 4.81
N VAL A 427 -1.46 22.86 4.49
CA VAL A 427 -1.26 21.41 4.30
C VAL A 427 -0.19 21.12 3.26
N CYS A 428 -0.30 21.73 2.08
CA CYS A 428 0.63 21.53 0.97
C CYS A 428 2.09 21.93 1.29
N ASN A 429 2.29 22.84 2.25
CA ASN A 429 3.63 23.30 2.66
C ASN A 429 4.17 22.59 3.92
N GLN A 430 3.41 21.66 4.51
CA GLN A 430 3.94 20.84 5.61
C GLN A 430 4.88 19.77 5.06
N PRO A 431 6.07 19.58 5.68
CA PRO A 431 7.06 18.62 5.22
C PRO A 431 6.59 17.18 5.38
N LEU A 432 5.91 16.90 6.49
CA LEU A 432 5.31 15.60 6.81
C LEU A 432 3.94 15.86 7.46
N THR A 433 3.19 14.79 7.69
CA THR A 433 2.02 14.82 8.57
C THR A 433 2.37 15.43 9.94
N PRO A 434 1.56 16.37 10.48
CA PRO A 434 1.84 17.00 11.76
C PRO A 434 2.01 15.98 12.89
N GLY A 435 3.13 16.09 13.61
CA GLY A 435 3.50 15.19 14.71
C GLY A 435 4.36 13.99 14.32
N LEU A 436 4.62 13.78 13.02
CA LEU A 436 5.52 12.75 12.53
C LEU A 436 6.85 13.39 12.08
N GLY A 437 7.97 12.71 12.34
CA GLY A 437 9.32 13.19 12.07
C GLY A 437 10.15 12.21 11.25
N LEU A 438 11.47 12.32 11.37
CA LEU A 438 12.41 11.46 10.66
C LEU A 438 12.26 9.98 11.06
N ALA A 439 12.09 9.68 12.35
CA ALA A 439 11.95 8.29 12.81
C ALA A 439 10.74 7.61 12.15
N GLU A 440 9.60 8.31 12.11
CA GLU A 440 8.37 7.87 11.47
C GLU A 440 8.52 7.68 9.95
N LEU A 441 9.28 8.57 9.29
CA LEU A 441 9.63 8.43 7.88
C LEU A 441 10.45 7.16 7.65
N LEU A 442 11.53 6.93 8.40
CA LEU A 442 12.39 5.74 8.24
C LEU A 442 11.64 4.44 8.56
N LEU A 443 10.72 4.46 9.53
CA LEU A 443 9.83 3.34 9.82
C LEU A 443 8.83 3.06 8.70
N THR A 444 8.39 4.11 8.00
CA THR A 444 7.48 3.97 6.84
C THR A 444 8.24 3.42 5.63
N GLU A 445 9.46 3.90 5.37
CA GLU A 445 10.32 3.38 4.29
C GLU A 445 10.71 1.90 4.49
N ASN A 446 10.78 1.42 5.74
CA ASN A 446 10.99 -0.01 6.02
C ASN A 446 9.94 -0.92 5.40
N SER A 447 8.73 -0.44 5.09
CA SER A 447 7.68 -1.30 4.54
C SER A 447 8.09 -1.93 3.21
N LEU A 448 8.90 -1.25 2.40
CA LEU A 448 9.49 -1.83 1.19
C LEU A 448 10.46 -2.97 1.55
N LEU A 449 11.37 -2.72 2.48
CA LEU A 449 12.39 -3.69 2.89
C LEU A 449 11.76 -4.96 3.50
N ILE A 450 10.78 -4.79 4.40
CA ILE A 450 10.02 -5.88 5.03
C ILE A 450 9.25 -6.68 3.97
N GLY A 451 8.58 -5.99 3.04
CA GLY A 451 7.85 -6.62 1.96
C GLY A 451 8.75 -7.50 1.10
N LEU A 452 9.89 -6.96 0.64
CA LEU A 452 10.86 -7.69 -0.17
C LEU A 452 11.47 -8.89 0.59
N ALA A 453 11.79 -8.73 1.87
CA ALA A 453 12.30 -9.82 2.70
C ALA A 453 11.29 -10.99 2.78
N LYS A 454 10.00 -10.69 2.99
CA LYS A 454 8.94 -11.71 3.04
C LYS A 454 8.64 -12.32 1.67
N ILE A 455 8.81 -11.57 0.59
CA ILE A 455 8.76 -12.11 -0.77
C ILE A 455 9.89 -13.11 -1.00
N ILE A 456 11.11 -12.82 -0.53
CA ILE A 456 12.25 -13.77 -0.60
C ILE A 456 11.91 -15.06 0.16
N THR A 457 11.43 -14.95 1.40
CA THR A 457 11.32 -16.10 2.31
C THR A 457 10.02 -16.90 2.21
N THR A 458 8.94 -16.34 1.67
CA THR A 458 7.66 -17.07 1.61
C THR A 458 7.79 -18.37 0.80
N PRO A 459 7.32 -19.52 1.31
CA PRO A 459 7.31 -20.76 0.54
C PRO A 459 6.20 -20.79 -0.52
N LEU A 460 5.22 -19.90 -0.43
CA LEU A 460 4.03 -19.89 -1.29
C LEU A 460 4.31 -19.08 -2.56
N LYS A 461 4.95 -19.73 -3.53
CA LYS A 461 5.27 -19.14 -4.83
C LYS A 461 4.75 -19.99 -5.99
N ALA A 462 4.33 -19.33 -7.07
CA ALA A 462 3.82 -19.95 -8.29
C ALA A 462 4.26 -19.15 -9.53
N THR A 463 4.17 -19.75 -10.71
CA THR A 463 4.43 -19.05 -11.99
C THR A 463 3.15 -18.50 -12.63
N THR A 464 1.99 -18.97 -12.16
CA THR A 464 0.67 -18.58 -12.65
C THR A 464 -0.22 -18.16 -11.50
N GLU A 465 -1.12 -17.23 -11.80
CA GLU A 465 -2.10 -16.72 -10.85
C GLU A 465 -3.09 -17.83 -10.42
N PRO A 466 -3.53 -17.88 -9.15
CA PRO A 466 -4.61 -18.77 -8.74
C PRO A 466 -5.90 -18.58 -9.55
N ALA A 467 -6.70 -19.64 -9.65
CA ALA A 467 -8.04 -19.54 -10.23
C ALA A 467 -8.96 -18.65 -9.38
N THR A 468 -9.91 -17.99 -10.03
CA THR A 468 -10.96 -17.23 -9.33
C THR A 468 -11.89 -18.17 -8.58
N ARG A 469 -12.39 -17.73 -7.41
CA ARG A 469 -13.30 -18.52 -6.56
C ARG A 469 -14.65 -18.72 -7.24
N ALA A 470 -15.33 -19.81 -6.92
CA ALA A 470 -16.62 -20.17 -7.51
C ALA A 470 -17.71 -19.09 -7.31
N TYR A 471 -17.69 -18.39 -6.17
CA TYR A 471 -18.68 -17.34 -5.86
C TYR A 471 -18.60 -16.13 -6.80
N VAL A 472 -17.53 -16.00 -7.59
CA VAL A 472 -17.38 -14.94 -8.60
C VAL A 472 -18.43 -15.07 -9.70
N ASN A 473 -18.77 -16.30 -10.10
CA ASN A 473 -19.68 -16.57 -11.21
C ASN A 473 -21.13 -16.80 -10.75
N VAL A 474 -21.32 -17.26 -9.50
CA VAL A 474 -22.63 -17.57 -8.93
C VAL A 474 -22.61 -17.15 -7.46
N MET A 475 -23.30 -16.06 -7.12
CA MET A 475 -23.50 -15.74 -5.71
C MET A 475 -24.36 -16.82 -5.05
N PRO A 476 -24.10 -17.19 -3.77
CA PRO A 476 -24.92 -18.15 -3.06
C PRO A 476 -26.40 -17.75 -3.07
N ALA A 477 -27.28 -18.69 -3.34
CA ALA A 477 -28.71 -18.48 -3.25
C ALA A 477 -29.11 -18.15 -1.80
N CYS A 478 -30.04 -17.22 -1.61
CA CYS A 478 -30.68 -17.03 -0.31
C CYS A 478 -31.60 -18.24 -0.05
N ASP A 479 -31.45 -18.91 1.09
CA ASP A 479 -32.59 -19.64 1.66
C ASP A 479 -33.58 -18.58 2.16
N VAL A 480 -34.73 -18.47 1.50
CA VAL A 480 -35.80 -17.50 1.79
C VAL A 480 -36.68 -17.99 2.93
#